data_AF-A0AAY4C284-F1
#
_entry.id   AF-A0AAY4C284-F1
#
_cell.length_a   1.000
_cell.length_b   1.000
_cell.length_c   1.000
_cell.angle_alpha   90.00
_cell.angle_beta   90.00
_cell.angle_gamma   90.00
#
_symmetry.space_group_name_H-M   'P 1'
#
loop_
_entity.id
_entity.type
_entity.pdbx_description
1 polymer ?
#
loop_
_entity_poly.entity_id
_entity_poly.type
_entity_poly.pdbx_seq_one_letter_code
_entity_poly.pdbx_strand_id
1 'polypeptide(L)'
;LPPGLILCSLSIFLKMVPLVGGVCPRLCRCDNKLLYCEGLNLTDIPRNLSSATGLSLRENNISELREAHFIGLTQLTWLYLDHNNIDFVEENAFERLRRLKELDLSTNHIESLPNGTFRPLPNLRILDLSYNRLQALEPDLFHGLRKLTNLHLRYNALKFIPVRIFQDCRSMQFLDLGYNQLQSLARNSFAGLFKLTELHLEHNELVKVNLAHFPRLISLRTLYMRNNKATIVVSTLDWTWHFLEKIDFSNNEIEYIEPHVFESVPNLKTLMLDSNKLTYVEQRILDSWTSLTSITLSGNEWECSRNVCALASWLSNFQGHRDSALQCSSPDTAQGEDILDAVYAFQLCEDAPDITTQTFTSPRDRAHGYIYEGPTRSAYDLLETEGRGLATSSFTVTPPDLESTMQIQKVVTGTMALIFSFLIVVLMLYVSWKCFPAGVRQLRQCFTSQRRKQKQKQAMQQIATMTTPEYYVDYKPNHIEGALVIINEFGSCTCQQQPSRECEV
;
A
#
# COMPACT_ATOMS: atom_id res chain seq x y z
N LEU A 1 64.27 57.99 6.71
CA LEU A 1 64.16 56.63 6.13
C LEU A 1 64.39 55.61 7.24
N PRO A 2 63.73 54.44 7.23
CA PRO A 2 62.27 54.32 7.20
C PRO A 2 61.73 53.36 8.29
N PRO A 3 60.42 53.42 8.61
CA PRO A 3 59.79 52.43 9.50
C PRO A 3 59.48 51.15 8.73
N GLY A 4 60.06 50.02 9.13
CA GLY A 4 59.82 48.75 8.43
C GLY A 4 60.45 47.54 9.09
N LEU A 5 59.89 47.06 10.20
CA LEU A 5 60.18 45.72 10.77
C LEU A 5 59.16 45.20 11.80
N ILE A 6 58.09 45.93 12.12
CA ILE A 6 57.10 45.55 13.16
C ILE A 6 55.90 44.74 12.59
N LEU A 7 55.86 44.50 11.27
CA LEU A 7 54.76 43.79 10.59
C LEU A 7 55.08 42.33 10.18
N CYS A 8 56.18 41.74 10.67
CA CYS A 8 56.54 40.33 10.37
C CYS A 8 56.46 39.35 11.56
N SER A 9 56.19 39.82 12.79
CA SER A 9 56.04 38.94 13.97
C SER A 9 54.60 38.49 14.23
N LEU A 10 53.60 39.19 13.70
CA LEU A 10 52.17 38.85 13.84
C LEU A 10 51.62 37.93 12.72
N SER A 11 52.39 37.72 11.65
CA SER A 11 51.97 36.90 10.49
C SER A 11 52.32 35.40 10.63
N ILE A 12 53.10 35.03 11.65
CA ILE A 12 53.64 33.66 11.82
C ILE A 12 52.83 32.86 12.86
N PHE A 13 52.09 33.52 13.75
CA PHE A 13 51.24 32.88 14.78
C PHE A 13 49.81 32.52 14.33
N LEU A 14 49.53 32.53 13.02
CA LEU A 14 48.22 32.14 12.46
C LEU A 14 48.28 30.92 11.51
N LYS A 15 49.37 30.15 11.55
CA LYS A 15 49.54 28.89 10.80
C LYS A 15 49.85 27.64 11.65
N MET A 16 49.59 27.71 12.95
CA MET A 16 49.70 26.57 13.88
C MET A 16 48.42 26.39 14.70
N VAL A 17 47.25 26.41 14.03
CA VAL A 17 46.13 25.60 14.51
C VAL A 17 46.38 24.19 13.97
N PRO A 18 46.61 23.18 14.82
CA PRO A 18 46.50 21.80 14.35
C PRO A 18 45.02 21.57 14.05
N LEU A 19 44.64 21.62 12.78
CA LEU A 19 43.41 20.96 12.34
C LEU A 19 43.63 19.46 12.59
N VAL A 20 43.21 18.99 13.77
CA VAL A 20 42.93 17.57 14.02
C VAL A 20 41.61 17.22 13.32
N GLY A 21 41.59 17.45 12.01
CA GLY A 21 40.62 16.84 11.11
C GLY A 21 41.17 15.48 10.73
N GLY A 22 40.35 14.43 10.89
CA GLY A 22 40.75 13.09 10.45
C GLY A 22 41.19 13.13 8.98
N VAL A 23 42.36 12.57 8.68
CA VAL A 23 42.88 12.51 7.31
C VAL A 23 41.87 11.75 6.46
N CYS A 24 41.35 12.38 5.42
CA CYS A 24 40.40 11.74 4.50
C CYS A 24 41.01 10.44 3.95
N PRO A 25 40.34 9.27 4.08
CA PRO A 25 40.87 8.03 3.56
C PRO A 25 41.09 8.13 2.05
N ARG A 26 42.23 7.63 1.56
CA ARG A 26 42.75 7.90 0.19
C ARG A 26 41.80 7.58 -0.97
N LEU A 27 40.85 6.68 -0.77
CA LEU A 27 39.86 6.27 -1.78
C LEU A 27 38.47 6.85 -1.55
N CYS A 28 38.21 7.45 -0.39
CA CYS A 28 36.91 8.04 -0.06
C CYS A 28 36.87 9.51 -0.49
N ARG A 29 35.68 9.99 -0.85
CA ARG A 29 35.38 11.41 -0.98
C ARG A 29 34.98 11.96 0.39
N CYS A 30 35.61 13.04 0.84
CA CYS A 30 35.23 13.72 2.08
C CYS A 30 34.73 15.13 1.79
N ASP A 31 33.57 15.48 2.35
CA ASP A 31 33.04 16.84 2.39
C ASP A 31 32.93 17.26 3.87
N ASN A 32 33.88 18.08 4.33
CA ASN A 32 34.00 18.50 5.73
C ASN A 32 34.07 17.32 6.72
N LYS A 33 32.92 16.91 7.28
CA LYS A 33 32.76 15.79 8.24
C LYS A 33 31.88 14.66 7.69
N LEU A 34 31.51 14.74 6.42
CA LEU A 34 30.74 13.74 5.70
C LEU A 34 31.71 12.92 4.84
N LEU A 35 31.68 11.60 5.01
CA LEU A 35 32.60 10.68 4.35
C LEU A 35 31.81 9.73 3.44
N TYR A 36 32.23 9.65 2.19
CA TYR A 36 31.61 8.83 1.14
C TYR A 36 32.66 7.84 0.63
N CYS A 37 32.52 6.59 1.06
CA CYS A 37 33.43 5.48 0.80
C CYS A 37 32.70 4.41 -0.04
N GLU A 38 32.15 4.79 -1.18
CA GLU A 38 31.15 4.03 -1.94
C GLU A 38 31.78 3.28 -3.13
N GLY A 39 31.37 2.04 -3.40
CA GLY A 39 31.85 1.29 -4.58
C GLY A 39 33.32 0.86 -4.52
N LEU A 40 33.90 0.77 -3.31
CA LEU A 40 35.35 0.63 -3.10
C LEU A 40 35.83 -0.80 -2.83
N ASN A 41 34.92 -1.80 -2.89
CA ASN A 41 35.17 -3.19 -2.51
C ASN A 41 35.71 -3.35 -1.07
N LEU A 42 35.35 -2.45 -0.15
CA LEU A 42 35.77 -2.52 1.25
C LEU A 42 35.15 -3.74 1.94
N THR A 43 35.95 -4.47 2.72
CA THR A 43 35.49 -5.60 3.55
C THR A 43 35.43 -5.26 5.04
N ASP A 44 36.00 -4.12 5.45
CA ASP A 44 36.07 -3.60 6.83
C ASP A 44 35.81 -2.08 6.79
N ILE A 45 35.32 -1.53 7.90
CA ILE A 45 35.03 -0.11 8.07
C ILE A 45 36.35 0.67 8.24
N PRO A 46 36.60 1.75 7.46
CA PRO A 46 37.84 2.50 7.58
C PRO A 46 38.04 3.07 8.99
N ARG A 47 39.27 2.99 9.51
CA ARG A 47 39.62 3.41 10.87
C ARG A 47 39.96 4.91 10.93
N ASN A 48 40.05 5.44 12.15
CA ASN A 48 40.43 6.84 12.46
C ASN A 48 39.45 7.93 11.97
N LEU A 49 38.17 7.61 11.83
CA LEU A 49 37.12 8.52 11.36
C LEU A 49 36.43 9.35 12.48
N SER A 50 37.11 9.59 13.60
CA SER A 50 36.48 10.03 14.86
C SER A 50 35.79 11.41 14.82
N SER A 51 36.08 12.24 13.82
CA SER A 51 35.42 13.53 13.59
C SER A 51 34.20 13.47 12.66
N ALA A 52 33.87 12.31 12.10
CA ALA A 52 32.80 12.15 11.12
C ALA A 52 31.40 12.36 11.72
N THR A 53 30.54 13.10 11.01
CA THR A 53 29.11 13.28 11.32
C THR A 53 28.19 12.53 10.37
N GLY A 54 28.73 12.02 9.27
CA GLY A 54 28.05 11.20 8.29
C GLY A 54 29.03 10.25 7.61
N LEU A 55 28.62 9.00 7.40
CA LEU A 55 29.45 7.96 6.80
C LEU A 55 28.60 7.10 5.85
N SER A 56 28.97 7.12 4.57
CA SER A 56 28.41 6.23 3.54
C SER A 56 29.45 5.19 3.18
N LEU A 57 29.04 3.92 3.25
CA LEU A 57 29.81 2.72 2.92
C LEU A 57 29.03 1.85 1.92
N ARG A 58 28.20 2.48 1.09
CA ARG A 58 27.36 1.82 0.08
C ARG A 58 28.17 1.05 -0.95
N GLU A 59 27.56 0.01 -1.51
CA GLU A 59 28.14 -0.77 -2.62
C GLU A 59 29.54 -1.32 -2.29
N ASN A 60 29.68 -1.95 -1.12
CA ASN A 60 30.91 -2.57 -0.65
C ASN A 60 30.68 -4.06 -0.31
N ASN A 61 31.72 -4.72 0.22
CA ASN A 61 31.71 -6.15 0.56
C ASN A 61 31.81 -6.38 2.08
N ILE A 62 31.28 -5.48 2.91
CA ILE A 62 31.23 -5.65 4.36
C ILE A 62 30.25 -6.78 4.69
N SER A 63 30.65 -7.74 5.53
CA SER A 63 29.82 -8.88 5.92
C SER A 63 29.37 -8.87 7.40
N GLU A 64 30.10 -8.19 8.28
CA GLU A 64 29.80 -8.21 9.72
C GLU A 64 29.89 -6.83 10.38
N LEU A 65 29.00 -6.57 11.34
CA LEU A 65 28.99 -5.38 12.18
C LEU A 65 29.25 -5.75 13.64
N ARG A 66 30.31 -5.17 14.22
CA ARG A 66 30.76 -5.36 15.61
C ARG A 66 30.94 -4.01 16.32
N GLU A 67 30.88 -3.95 17.65
CA GLU A 67 31.09 -2.69 18.41
C GLU A 67 32.43 -2.04 18.02
N ALA A 68 33.46 -2.87 17.84
CA ALA A 68 34.81 -2.47 17.47
C ALA A 68 34.89 -1.58 16.22
N HIS A 69 34.01 -1.77 15.24
CA HIS A 69 34.00 -0.97 14.00
C HIS A 69 33.55 0.49 14.25
N PHE A 70 32.82 0.74 15.33
CA PHE A 70 32.14 2.01 15.60
C PHE A 70 32.68 2.79 16.81
N ILE A 71 33.69 2.28 17.53
CA ILE A 71 34.23 2.88 18.77
C ILE A 71 34.54 4.38 18.63
N GLY A 72 35.15 4.81 17.53
CA GLY A 72 35.50 6.21 17.29
C GLY A 72 34.36 7.10 16.78
N LEU A 73 33.28 6.51 16.24
CA LEU A 73 32.28 7.16 15.41
C LEU A 73 31.14 7.86 16.19
N THR A 74 31.43 8.31 17.41
CA THR A 74 30.47 8.89 18.37
C THR A 74 29.70 10.13 17.89
N GLN A 75 30.18 10.78 16.82
CA GLN A 75 29.59 12.00 16.27
C GLN A 75 28.65 11.75 15.07
N LEU A 76 28.52 10.50 14.60
CA LEU A 76 27.65 10.18 13.47
C LEU A 76 26.19 10.55 13.73
N THR A 77 25.56 11.08 12.68
CA THR A 77 24.15 11.44 12.63
C THR A 77 23.40 10.64 11.56
N TRP A 78 24.10 10.19 10.53
CA TRP A 78 23.62 9.21 9.55
C TRP A 78 24.73 8.21 9.23
N LEU A 79 24.34 6.97 8.94
CA LEU A 79 25.21 5.86 8.58
C LEU A 79 24.51 5.03 7.50
N TYR A 80 25.12 4.93 6.33
CA TYR A 80 24.56 4.16 5.21
C TYR A 80 25.49 2.98 4.88
N LEU A 81 24.94 1.77 4.97
CA LEU A 81 25.59 0.47 4.82
C LEU A 81 24.83 -0.43 3.82
N ASP A 82 23.94 0.15 3.03
CA ASP A 82 23.17 -0.58 2.04
C ASP A 82 24.03 -1.10 0.88
N HIS A 83 23.50 -2.09 0.15
CA HIS A 83 24.20 -2.78 -0.93
C HIS A 83 25.56 -3.35 -0.47
N ASN A 84 25.54 -4.05 0.67
CA ASN A 84 26.66 -4.80 1.21
C ASN A 84 26.28 -6.28 1.37
N ASN A 85 27.18 -7.10 1.92
CA ASN A 85 26.98 -8.52 2.15
C ASN A 85 26.69 -8.84 3.63
N ILE A 86 26.14 -7.88 4.39
CA ILE A 86 26.03 -8.00 5.86
C ILE A 86 25.03 -9.12 6.22
N ASP A 87 25.52 -10.19 6.84
CA ASP A 87 24.72 -11.31 7.35
C ASP A 87 24.70 -11.36 8.89
N PHE A 88 25.72 -10.79 9.55
CA PHE A 88 25.87 -10.77 11.00
C PHE A 88 25.93 -9.35 11.60
N VAL A 89 25.12 -9.10 12.63
CA VAL A 89 25.15 -7.87 13.43
C VAL A 89 25.22 -8.25 14.93
N GLU A 90 26.32 -7.85 15.58
CA GLU A 90 26.50 -8.01 17.03
C GLU A 90 25.50 -7.15 17.81
N GLU A 91 24.98 -7.66 18.94
CA GLU A 91 23.96 -6.96 19.75
C GLU A 91 24.37 -5.54 20.17
N ASN A 92 25.66 -5.33 20.46
CA ASN A 92 26.21 -4.04 20.88
C ASN A 92 26.89 -3.26 19.73
N ALA A 93 26.72 -3.67 18.47
CA ALA A 93 27.41 -3.08 17.31
C ALA A 93 27.31 -1.54 17.29
N PHE A 94 26.14 -1.00 17.67
CA PHE A 94 25.87 0.43 17.60
C PHE A 94 25.97 1.18 18.94
N GLU A 95 26.54 0.58 20.01
CA GLU A 95 26.58 1.12 21.39
C GLU A 95 27.07 2.59 21.48
N ARG A 96 28.02 2.97 20.61
CA ARG A 96 28.64 4.30 20.62
C ARG A 96 27.91 5.34 19.77
N LEU A 97 26.95 4.94 18.93
CA LEU A 97 26.31 5.80 17.93
C LEU A 97 25.10 6.59 18.47
N ARG A 98 25.16 7.06 19.72
CA ARG A 98 24.03 7.71 20.42
C ARG A 98 23.47 8.97 19.75
N ARG A 99 24.21 9.57 18.80
CA ARG A 99 23.81 10.75 18.01
C ARG A 99 23.12 10.41 16.68
N LEU A 100 23.10 9.13 16.29
CA LEU A 100 22.55 8.65 15.03
C LEU A 100 21.04 8.93 14.94
N LYS A 101 20.61 9.33 13.75
CA LYS A 101 19.22 9.65 13.38
C LYS A 101 18.75 8.81 12.20
N GLU A 102 19.66 8.42 11.33
CA GLU A 102 19.37 7.64 10.12
C GLU A 102 20.35 6.47 10.05
N LEU A 103 19.81 5.27 9.87
CA LEU A 103 20.56 4.05 9.68
C LEU A 103 19.95 3.30 8.50
N ASP A 104 20.74 3.11 7.45
CA ASP A 104 20.37 2.35 6.26
C ASP A 104 21.19 1.05 6.23
N LEU A 105 20.50 -0.07 6.40
CA LEU A 105 21.01 -1.43 6.32
C LEU A 105 20.28 -2.21 5.19
N SER A 106 19.64 -1.51 4.26
CA SER A 106 18.86 -2.13 3.20
C SER A 106 19.74 -2.91 2.20
N THR A 107 19.15 -3.83 1.44
CA THR A 107 19.86 -4.62 0.41
C THR A 107 21.13 -5.29 0.98
N ASN A 108 20.93 -6.08 2.02
CA ASN A 108 21.97 -6.87 2.71
C ASN A 108 21.47 -8.33 2.85
N HIS A 109 22.08 -9.13 3.74
CA HIS A 109 21.78 -10.56 3.91
C HIS A 109 21.35 -10.91 5.34
N ILE A 110 20.90 -9.93 6.12
CA ILE A 110 20.57 -10.07 7.54
C ILE A 110 19.36 -11.00 7.71
N GLU A 111 19.55 -12.12 8.44
CA GLU A 111 18.50 -13.12 8.69
C GLU A 111 17.80 -12.94 10.05
N SER A 112 18.49 -12.36 11.04
CA SER A 112 17.95 -12.03 12.37
C SER A 112 18.70 -10.85 13.00
N LEU A 113 18.09 -10.21 14.00
CA LEU A 113 18.68 -9.12 14.79
C LEU A 113 18.30 -9.31 16.27
N PRO A 114 19.28 -9.33 17.20
CA PRO A 114 19.00 -9.47 18.63
C PRO A 114 18.33 -8.22 19.22
N ASN A 115 17.54 -8.41 20.29
CA ASN A 115 16.77 -7.33 20.96
C ASN A 115 17.59 -6.07 21.27
N GLY A 116 18.85 -6.20 21.72
CA GLY A 116 19.70 -5.06 22.05
C GLY A 116 20.13 -4.18 20.88
N THR A 117 20.10 -4.67 19.63
CA THR A 117 20.74 -4.04 18.45
C THR A 117 20.53 -2.51 18.36
N PHE A 118 19.28 -2.05 18.44
CA PHE A 118 18.94 -0.63 18.25
C PHE A 118 18.74 0.13 19.57
N ARG A 119 18.79 -0.56 20.71
CA ARG A 119 18.62 0.05 22.05
C ARG A 119 19.59 1.22 22.33
N PRO A 120 20.84 1.23 21.84
CA PRO A 120 21.75 2.37 22.01
C PRO A 120 21.46 3.60 21.15
N LEU A 121 20.40 3.59 20.33
CA LEU A 121 20.08 4.63 19.34
C LEU A 121 18.84 5.47 19.70
N PRO A 122 18.79 6.17 20.86
CA PRO A 122 17.61 6.91 21.33
C PRO A 122 17.26 8.14 20.49
N ASN A 123 18.07 8.46 19.47
CA ASN A 123 17.86 9.57 18.55
C ASN A 123 17.48 9.14 17.13
N LEU A 124 17.36 7.83 16.87
CA LEU A 124 16.99 7.28 15.57
C LEU A 124 15.61 7.78 15.13
N ARG A 125 15.49 8.08 13.84
CA ARG A 125 14.31 8.63 13.14
C ARG A 125 13.96 7.80 11.92
N ILE A 126 14.97 7.43 11.14
CA ILE A 126 14.81 6.59 9.95
C ILE A 126 15.65 5.33 10.17
N LEU A 127 15.00 4.17 10.00
CA LEU A 127 15.65 2.87 9.96
C LEU A 127 15.17 2.13 8.71
N ASP A 128 16.10 1.80 7.82
CA ASP A 128 15.82 0.96 6.66
C ASP A 128 16.50 -0.41 6.83
N LEU A 129 15.68 -1.45 6.78
CA LEU A 129 16.03 -2.88 6.84
C LEU A 129 15.45 -3.63 5.63
N SER A 130 15.05 -2.92 4.58
CA SER A 130 14.42 -3.49 3.39
C SER A 130 15.38 -4.38 2.59
N TYR A 131 14.86 -5.29 1.77
CA TYR A 131 15.66 -6.19 0.93
C TYR A 131 16.72 -6.98 1.73
N ASN A 132 16.31 -7.49 2.90
CA ASN A 132 17.09 -8.40 3.73
C ASN A 132 16.40 -9.78 3.76
N ARG A 133 16.76 -10.63 4.71
CA ARG A 133 16.26 -12.01 4.85
C ARG A 133 15.60 -12.26 6.20
N LEU A 134 15.14 -11.20 6.88
CA LEU A 134 14.56 -11.27 8.22
C LEU A 134 13.35 -12.21 8.22
N GLN A 135 13.43 -13.31 8.96
CA GLN A 135 12.34 -14.32 9.03
C GLN A 135 11.38 -14.05 10.21
N ALA A 136 11.89 -13.40 11.25
CA ALA A 136 11.17 -12.97 12.43
C ALA A 136 11.77 -11.65 12.96
N LEU A 137 10.99 -10.95 13.78
CA LEU A 137 11.48 -9.82 14.57
C LEU A 137 11.47 -10.23 16.04
N GLU A 138 12.52 -9.88 16.76
CA GLU A 138 12.58 -10.07 18.21
C GLU A 138 11.64 -9.08 18.94
N PRO A 139 10.92 -9.47 20.02
CA PRO A 139 9.81 -8.68 20.56
C PRO A 139 10.15 -7.28 21.09
N ASP A 140 11.38 -7.07 21.57
CA ASP A 140 11.88 -5.79 22.11
C ASP A 140 12.89 -5.12 21.15
N LEU A 141 13.03 -5.57 19.90
CA LEU A 141 14.02 -5.05 18.92
C LEU A 141 13.93 -3.53 18.70
N PHE A 142 12.73 -2.94 18.79
CA PHE A 142 12.49 -1.50 18.65
C PHE A 142 12.22 -0.79 19.98
N HIS A 143 12.54 -1.43 21.11
CA HIS A 143 12.32 -0.89 22.44
C HIS A 143 13.03 0.46 22.64
N GLY A 144 12.32 1.45 23.15
CA GLY A 144 12.87 2.78 23.44
C GLY A 144 13.08 3.70 22.23
N LEU A 145 12.81 3.27 20.99
CA LEU A 145 12.95 4.07 19.75
C LEU A 145 11.85 5.14 19.59
N ARG A 146 11.65 5.96 20.62
CA ARG A 146 10.55 6.94 20.75
C ARG A 146 10.56 8.07 19.72
N LYS A 147 11.68 8.26 19.01
CA LYS A 147 11.87 9.28 17.96
C LYS A 147 11.82 8.71 16.54
N LEU A 148 11.67 7.40 16.39
CA LEU A 148 11.54 6.75 15.08
C LEU A 148 10.28 7.29 14.37
N THR A 149 10.44 7.81 13.16
CA THR A 149 9.38 8.34 12.30
C THR A 149 9.11 7.42 11.11
N ASN A 150 10.14 6.76 10.59
CA ASN A 150 10.10 5.92 9.40
C ASN A 150 10.78 4.59 9.70
N LEU A 151 10.08 3.50 9.43
CA LEU A 151 10.63 2.14 9.49
C LEU A 151 10.29 1.41 8.19
N HIS A 152 11.32 0.93 7.52
CA HIS A 152 11.20 0.16 6.29
C HIS A 152 11.70 -1.27 6.53
N LEU A 153 10.81 -2.25 6.32
CA LEU A 153 11.03 -3.70 6.48
C LEU A 153 10.60 -4.45 5.21
N ARG A 154 10.50 -3.73 4.08
CA ARG A 154 10.00 -4.23 2.80
C ARG A 154 10.89 -5.34 2.25
N TYR A 155 10.36 -6.30 1.50
CA TYR A 155 11.16 -7.38 0.90
C TYR A 155 12.01 -8.12 1.95
N ASN A 156 11.33 -8.71 2.93
CA ASN A 156 11.90 -9.65 3.91
C ASN A 156 11.08 -10.95 3.90
N ALA A 157 11.33 -11.85 4.86
CA ALA A 157 10.64 -13.14 4.98
C ALA A 157 9.75 -13.21 6.24
N LEU A 158 9.27 -12.07 6.74
CA LEU A 158 8.52 -12.00 8.00
C LEU A 158 7.17 -12.72 7.88
N LYS A 159 6.93 -13.69 8.76
CA LYS A 159 5.68 -14.49 8.79
C LYS A 159 4.62 -13.95 9.75
N PHE A 160 5.04 -13.22 10.78
CA PHE A 160 4.20 -12.61 11.79
C PHE A 160 4.84 -11.32 12.34
N ILE A 161 4.02 -10.44 12.90
CA ILE A 161 4.46 -9.24 13.63
C ILE A 161 4.23 -9.47 15.13
N PRO A 162 5.29 -9.50 15.97
CA PRO A 162 5.13 -9.70 17.41
C PRO A 162 4.21 -8.63 18.03
N VAL A 163 3.36 -9.06 18.96
CA VAL A 163 2.42 -8.17 19.65
C VAL A 163 3.21 -7.12 20.44
N ARG A 164 2.82 -5.83 20.32
CA ARG A 164 3.45 -4.68 20.99
C ARG A 164 4.91 -4.37 20.61
N ILE A 165 5.49 -4.96 19.56
CA ILE A 165 6.86 -4.61 19.12
C ILE A 165 7.05 -3.09 18.86
N PHE A 166 5.98 -2.42 18.43
CA PHE A 166 5.98 -0.97 18.16
C PHE A 166 5.50 -0.08 19.34
N GLN A 167 5.29 -0.65 20.53
CA GLN A 167 4.64 0.02 21.68
C GLN A 167 5.30 1.34 22.11
N ASP A 168 6.62 1.45 21.93
CA ASP A 168 7.40 2.65 22.25
C ASP A 168 7.76 3.52 21.02
N CYS A 169 7.39 3.12 19.80
CA CYS A 169 7.60 3.86 18.54
C CYS A 169 6.61 5.02 18.34
N ARG A 170 6.44 5.85 19.37
CA ARG A 170 5.37 6.87 19.53
C ARG A 170 5.44 8.05 18.55
N SER A 171 6.51 8.15 17.75
CA SER A 171 6.69 9.20 16.73
C SER A 171 6.52 8.70 15.31
N MET A 172 6.26 7.40 15.11
CA MET A 172 6.21 6.76 13.80
C MET A 172 5.04 7.31 12.97
N GLN A 173 5.34 7.63 11.72
CA GLN A 173 4.44 8.20 10.70
C GLN A 173 4.32 7.26 9.50
N PHE A 174 5.42 6.58 9.14
CA PHE A 174 5.50 5.66 8.01
C PHE A 174 6.02 4.29 8.48
N LEU A 175 5.32 3.22 8.08
CA LEU A 175 5.71 1.84 8.32
C LEU A 175 5.51 1.01 7.04
N ASP A 176 6.60 0.45 6.52
CA ASP A 176 6.56 -0.47 5.37
C ASP A 176 6.87 -1.91 5.75
N LEU A 177 5.86 -2.78 5.63
CA LEU A 177 5.90 -4.23 5.80
C LEU A 177 5.54 -4.98 4.50
N GLY A 178 5.51 -4.29 3.36
CA GLY A 178 5.15 -4.86 2.08
C GLY A 178 6.16 -5.91 1.59
N TYR A 179 5.74 -6.82 0.72
CA TYR A 179 6.60 -7.90 0.19
C TYR A 179 7.22 -8.74 1.32
N ASN A 180 6.37 -9.28 2.20
CA ASN A 180 6.72 -10.21 3.26
C ASN A 180 5.85 -11.48 3.15
N GLN A 181 5.83 -12.31 4.19
CA GLN A 181 5.07 -13.57 4.24
C GLN A 181 4.00 -13.53 5.35
N LEU A 182 3.45 -12.34 5.66
CA LEU A 182 2.52 -12.17 6.77
C LEU A 182 1.20 -12.88 6.47
N GLN A 183 0.90 -13.94 7.22
CA GLN A 183 -0.32 -14.75 7.05
C GLN A 183 -1.50 -14.24 7.89
N SER A 184 -1.20 -13.57 9.01
CA SER A 184 -2.19 -12.97 9.89
C SER A 184 -1.61 -11.78 10.66
N LEU A 185 -2.50 -10.95 11.19
CA LEU A 185 -2.15 -9.83 12.08
C LEU A 185 -2.79 -10.08 13.43
N ALA A 186 -1.99 -10.03 14.50
CA ALA A 186 -2.50 -10.19 15.84
C ALA A 186 -3.15 -8.89 16.35
N ARG A 187 -4.16 -9.02 17.21
CA ARG A 187 -4.75 -7.87 17.89
C ARG A 187 -3.67 -7.14 18.69
N ASN A 188 -3.52 -5.83 18.44
CA ASN A 188 -2.49 -4.97 19.04
C ASN A 188 -1.03 -5.18 18.53
N SER A 189 -0.79 -5.83 17.37
CA SER A 189 0.54 -5.77 16.72
C SER A 189 1.00 -4.33 16.48
N PHE A 190 0.09 -3.43 16.09
CA PHE A 190 0.34 -2.01 15.84
C PHE A 190 0.07 -1.08 17.04
N ALA A 191 0.12 -1.61 18.27
CA ALA A 191 -0.02 -0.77 19.46
C ALA A 191 1.14 0.24 19.60
N GLY A 192 0.83 1.46 20.08
CA GLY A 192 1.79 2.56 20.20
C GLY A 192 1.86 3.50 19.00
N LEU A 193 1.37 3.07 17.83
CA LEU A 193 1.48 3.78 16.54
C LEU A 193 0.41 4.88 16.32
N PHE A 194 0.16 5.72 17.34
CA PHE A 194 -0.92 6.73 17.28
C PHE A 194 -0.66 7.90 16.32
N LYS A 195 0.58 8.07 15.82
CA LYS A 195 0.95 9.07 14.80
C LYS A 195 1.10 8.49 13.38
N LEU A 196 0.88 7.19 13.19
CA LEU A 196 1.07 6.55 11.90
C LEU A 196 0.07 7.12 10.89
N THR A 197 0.57 7.61 9.77
CA THR A 197 -0.22 8.17 8.67
C THR A 197 -0.28 7.23 7.48
N GLU A 198 0.74 6.41 7.27
CA GLU A 198 0.85 5.51 6.11
C GLU A 198 1.34 4.13 6.53
N LEU A 199 0.60 3.09 6.14
CA LEU A 199 0.87 1.69 6.43
C LEU A 199 0.84 0.86 5.15
N HIS A 200 1.97 0.24 4.84
CA HIS A 200 2.12 -0.70 3.74
C HIS A 200 2.10 -2.15 4.24
N LEU A 201 1.15 -2.93 3.73
CA LEU A 201 0.99 -4.36 3.95
C LEU A 201 0.80 -5.11 2.61
N GLU A 202 1.06 -4.46 1.48
CA GLU A 202 0.89 -5.08 0.16
C GLU A 202 1.84 -6.27 -0.07
N HIS A 203 1.47 -7.19 -0.97
CA HIS A 203 2.30 -8.37 -1.29
C HIS A 203 2.65 -9.19 -0.04
N ASN A 204 1.63 -9.64 0.67
CA ASN A 204 1.71 -10.53 1.83
C ASN A 204 0.74 -11.72 1.64
N GLU A 205 0.52 -12.53 2.67
CA GLU A 205 -0.33 -13.73 2.62
C GLU A 205 -1.60 -13.60 3.47
N LEU A 206 -2.07 -12.37 3.74
CA LEU A 206 -3.20 -12.13 4.64
C LEU A 206 -4.51 -12.66 4.04
N VAL A 207 -5.15 -13.61 4.74
CA VAL A 207 -6.39 -14.28 4.29
C VAL A 207 -7.67 -13.53 4.71
N LYS A 208 -7.58 -12.62 5.69
CA LYS A 208 -8.73 -11.86 6.20
C LYS A 208 -8.33 -10.42 6.55
N VAL A 209 -9.07 -9.45 6.02
CA VAL A 209 -8.98 -8.07 6.48
C VAL A 209 -9.96 -7.89 7.64
N ASN A 210 -9.42 -7.65 8.82
CA ASN A 210 -10.21 -7.29 9.99
C ASN A 210 -9.77 -5.91 10.49
N LEU A 211 -10.60 -4.89 10.25
CA LEU A 211 -10.28 -3.52 10.66
C LEU A 211 -10.15 -3.39 12.19
N ALA A 212 -10.76 -4.32 12.95
CA ALA A 212 -10.61 -4.45 14.40
C ALA A 212 -9.15 -4.65 14.89
N HIS A 213 -8.20 -4.98 14.01
CA HIS A 213 -6.79 -5.13 14.38
C HIS A 213 -6.04 -3.80 14.49
N PHE A 214 -6.66 -2.69 14.08
CA PHE A 214 -6.02 -1.36 13.97
C PHE A 214 -6.64 -0.26 14.88
N PRO A 215 -7.14 -0.55 16.11
CA PRO A 215 -7.89 0.41 16.97
C PRO A 215 -7.15 1.72 17.31
N ARG A 216 -5.82 1.68 17.26
CA ARG A 216 -4.96 2.77 17.75
C ARG A 216 -4.32 3.57 16.62
N LEU A 217 -4.58 3.23 15.36
CA LEU A 217 -4.10 3.96 14.18
C LEU A 217 -4.96 5.19 13.88
N ILE A 218 -5.20 6.02 14.90
CA ILE A 218 -6.16 7.14 14.86
C ILE A 218 -5.75 8.27 13.91
N SER A 219 -4.50 8.31 13.46
CA SER A 219 -3.97 9.31 12.51
C SER A 219 -3.80 8.77 11.09
N LEU A 220 -4.21 7.52 10.83
CA LEU A 220 -3.96 6.84 9.55
C LEU A 220 -4.69 7.55 8.41
N ARG A 221 -3.97 7.78 7.30
CA ARG A 221 -4.45 8.43 6.07
C ARG A 221 -4.45 7.51 4.88
N THR A 222 -3.53 6.55 4.85
CA THR A 222 -3.37 5.61 3.74
C THR A 222 -3.07 4.21 4.24
N LEU A 223 -3.82 3.24 3.73
CA LEU A 223 -3.65 1.81 4.00
C LEU A 223 -3.52 1.04 2.69
N TYR A 224 -2.36 0.40 2.48
CA TYR A 224 -2.13 -0.49 1.35
C TYR A 224 -2.21 -1.95 1.81
N MET A 225 -3.13 -2.72 1.25
CA MET A 225 -3.31 -4.16 1.46
C MET A 225 -3.41 -4.94 0.13
N ARG A 226 -3.09 -4.27 -0.98
CA ARG A 226 -3.02 -4.85 -2.32
C ARG A 226 -2.25 -6.17 -2.37
N ASN A 227 -2.58 -7.08 -3.27
CA ASN A 227 -1.78 -8.29 -3.50
C ASN A 227 -1.63 -9.16 -2.22
N ASN A 228 -2.73 -9.35 -1.49
CA ASN A 228 -2.85 -10.33 -0.42
C ASN A 228 -3.76 -11.49 -0.87
N LYS A 229 -4.20 -12.35 0.06
CA LYS A 229 -5.10 -13.49 -0.20
C LYS A 229 -6.46 -13.28 0.47
N ALA A 230 -6.86 -12.03 0.67
CA ALA A 230 -7.98 -11.72 1.53
C ALA A 230 -9.30 -12.11 0.87
N THR A 231 -10.08 -13.00 1.50
CA THR A 231 -11.40 -13.41 0.99
C THR A 231 -12.56 -12.59 1.56
N ILE A 232 -12.34 -11.95 2.71
CA ILE A 232 -13.36 -11.23 3.46
C ILE A 232 -12.82 -9.97 4.13
N VAL A 233 -13.63 -8.90 4.09
CA VAL A 233 -13.42 -7.65 4.84
C VAL A 233 -14.47 -7.53 5.94
N VAL A 234 -14.04 -7.40 7.20
CA VAL A 234 -14.91 -7.24 8.38
C VAL A 234 -14.45 -6.10 9.30
N SER A 235 -15.39 -5.55 10.08
CA SER A 235 -15.14 -4.58 11.14
C SER A 235 -16.18 -4.70 12.25
N THR A 236 -15.75 -5.16 13.43
CA THR A 236 -16.68 -5.54 14.52
C THR A 236 -16.81 -4.49 15.63
N LEU A 237 -16.47 -3.21 15.40
CA LEU A 237 -16.14 -2.26 16.49
C LEU A 237 -16.57 -0.79 16.27
N ASP A 238 -16.81 -0.11 17.40
CA ASP A 238 -17.52 1.18 17.53
C ASP A 238 -16.67 2.45 17.30
N TRP A 239 -15.55 2.39 16.57
CA TRP A 239 -14.69 3.56 16.33
C TRP A 239 -14.71 4.03 14.88
N THR A 240 -14.31 5.29 14.68
CA THR A 240 -14.26 5.94 13.38
C THR A 240 -12.87 6.49 13.05
N TRP A 241 -12.38 6.20 11.84
CA TRP A 241 -11.15 6.76 11.29
C TRP A 241 -11.41 8.04 10.52
N HIS A 242 -11.49 9.14 11.28
CA HIS A 242 -11.73 10.49 10.77
C HIS A 242 -10.69 10.99 9.75
N PHE A 243 -9.50 10.39 9.67
CA PHE A 243 -8.41 10.85 8.81
C PHE A 243 -8.06 9.88 7.67
N LEU A 244 -8.70 8.70 7.57
CA LEU A 244 -8.38 7.73 6.54
C LEU A 244 -8.98 8.16 5.20
N GLU A 245 -8.10 8.47 4.24
CA GLU A 245 -8.48 9.05 2.95
C GLU A 245 -8.33 8.03 1.79
N LYS A 246 -7.43 7.05 1.93
CA LYS A 246 -7.18 6.04 0.90
C LYS A 246 -7.05 4.63 1.48
N ILE A 247 -7.75 3.68 0.85
CA ILE A 247 -7.61 2.24 1.07
C ILE A 247 -7.38 1.56 -0.27
N ASP A 248 -6.35 0.70 -0.33
CA ASP A 248 -6.07 -0.16 -1.48
C ASP A 248 -6.19 -1.64 -1.10
N PHE A 249 -7.27 -2.28 -1.56
CA PHE A 249 -7.56 -3.71 -1.46
C PHE A 249 -7.40 -4.43 -2.81
N SER A 250 -6.82 -3.80 -3.83
CA SER A 250 -6.73 -4.35 -5.18
C SER A 250 -5.99 -5.70 -5.23
N ASN A 251 -6.31 -6.55 -6.21
CA ASN A 251 -5.60 -7.80 -6.46
C ASN A 251 -5.59 -8.73 -5.23
N ASN A 252 -6.76 -8.96 -4.65
CA ASN A 252 -7.03 -9.88 -3.54
C ASN A 252 -8.03 -10.96 -4.01
N GLU A 253 -8.62 -11.71 -3.09
CA GLU A 253 -9.63 -12.73 -3.38
C GLU A 253 -10.98 -12.38 -2.75
N ILE A 254 -11.31 -11.09 -2.58
CA ILE A 254 -12.45 -10.67 -1.75
C ILE A 254 -13.76 -11.08 -2.41
N GLU A 255 -14.49 -11.96 -1.74
CA GLU A 255 -15.80 -12.50 -2.12
C GLU A 255 -16.92 -11.81 -1.32
N TYR A 256 -16.63 -11.36 -0.09
CA TYR A 256 -17.62 -10.73 0.80
C TYR A 256 -17.05 -9.53 1.60
N ILE A 257 -17.89 -8.51 1.76
CA ILE A 257 -17.62 -7.32 2.57
C ILE A 257 -18.79 -7.16 3.54
N GLU A 258 -18.50 -7.07 4.85
CA GLU A 258 -19.52 -6.86 5.87
C GLU A 258 -20.14 -5.44 5.75
N PRO A 259 -21.49 -5.29 5.76
CA PRO A 259 -22.16 -4.04 5.37
C PRO A 259 -21.79 -2.79 6.15
N HIS A 260 -21.36 -2.93 7.41
CA HIS A 260 -21.03 -1.83 8.31
C HIS A 260 -19.57 -1.36 8.21
N VAL A 261 -18.72 -2.06 7.44
CA VAL A 261 -17.26 -1.81 7.38
C VAL A 261 -16.95 -0.34 7.07
N PHE A 262 -17.64 0.23 6.09
CA PHE A 262 -17.36 1.59 5.62
C PHE A 262 -18.00 2.70 6.46
N GLU A 263 -18.97 2.38 7.34
CA GLU A 263 -19.51 3.33 8.33
C GLU A 263 -18.41 3.86 9.26
N SER A 264 -17.35 3.06 9.49
CA SER A 264 -16.18 3.43 10.30
C SER A 264 -15.19 4.38 9.60
N VAL A 265 -15.34 4.66 8.29
CA VAL A 265 -14.39 5.45 7.48
C VAL A 265 -15.09 6.57 6.67
N PRO A 266 -15.78 7.52 7.34
CA PRO A 266 -16.67 8.48 6.68
C PRO A 266 -15.96 9.47 5.73
N ASN A 267 -14.64 9.64 5.85
CA ASN A 267 -13.84 10.58 5.05
C ASN A 267 -12.99 9.89 3.95
N LEU A 268 -13.31 8.63 3.62
CA LEU A 268 -12.62 7.89 2.56
C LEU A 268 -12.84 8.55 1.20
N LYS A 269 -11.75 8.85 0.48
CA LYS A 269 -11.76 9.52 -0.83
C LYS A 269 -11.38 8.60 -1.98
N THR A 270 -10.54 7.61 -1.72
CA THR A 270 -10.04 6.65 -2.70
C THR A 270 -10.19 5.23 -2.17
N LEU A 271 -10.95 4.40 -2.87
CA LEU A 271 -11.13 2.99 -2.57
C LEU A 271 -10.76 2.15 -3.80
N MET A 272 -9.75 1.29 -3.68
CA MET A 272 -9.37 0.39 -4.76
C MET A 272 -9.79 -1.04 -4.42
N LEU A 273 -10.70 -1.59 -5.22
CA LEU A 273 -11.28 -2.93 -5.09
C LEU A 273 -11.15 -3.74 -6.39
N ASP A 274 -10.40 -3.25 -7.39
CA ASP A 274 -10.16 -3.96 -8.64
C ASP A 274 -9.43 -5.30 -8.43
N SER A 275 -9.60 -6.23 -9.38
CA SER A 275 -8.98 -7.56 -9.35
C SER A 275 -9.33 -8.32 -8.06
N ASN A 276 -10.61 -8.56 -7.81
CA ASN A 276 -11.14 -9.30 -6.66
C ASN A 276 -12.23 -10.29 -7.14
N LYS A 277 -13.03 -10.87 -6.24
CA LYS A 277 -14.07 -11.87 -6.57
C LYS A 277 -15.48 -11.40 -6.17
N LEU A 278 -15.72 -10.08 -6.13
CA LEU A 278 -17.04 -9.55 -5.79
C LEU A 278 -18.02 -9.85 -6.91
N THR A 279 -19.19 -10.40 -6.56
CA THR A 279 -20.28 -10.67 -7.51
C THR A 279 -21.34 -9.56 -7.48
N TYR A 280 -21.53 -8.89 -6.34
CA TYR A 280 -22.38 -7.71 -6.17
C TYR A 280 -21.90 -6.85 -5.00
N VAL A 281 -22.51 -5.67 -4.81
CA VAL A 281 -22.29 -4.82 -3.61
C VAL A 281 -23.64 -4.49 -3.01
N GLU A 282 -23.82 -4.75 -1.71
CA GLU A 282 -25.06 -4.43 -0.99
C GLU A 282 -25.32 -2.92 -0.93
N GLN A 283 -26.59 -2.50 -1.02
CA GLN A 283 -27.02 -1.10 -0.95
C GLN A 283 -26.41 -0.35 0.24
N ARG A 284 -26.36 -0.97 1.42
CA ARG A 284 -25.82 -0.35 2.65
C ARG A 284 -24.33 -0.01 2.57
N ILE A 285 -23.55 -0.77 1.80
CA ILE A 285 -22.14 -0.47 1.53
C ILE A 285 -22.05 0.78 0.64
N LEU A 286 -22.87 0.84 -0.40
CA LEU A 286 -22.95 1.97 -1.33
C LEU A 286 -23.41 3.26 -0.63
N ASP A 287 -24.37 3.16 0.30
CA ASP A 287 -24.86 4.26 1.15
C ASP A 287 -23.74 4.84 2.05
N SER A 288 -22.71 4.04 2.36
CA SER A 288 -21.54 4.48 3.14
C SER A 288 -20.48 5.20 2.31
N TRP A 289 -20.48 5.05 0.97
CA TRP A 289 -19.46 5.57 0.05
C TRP A 289 -19.66 7.05 -0.32
N THR A 290 -20.14 7.87 0.63
CA THR A 290 -20.55 9.28 0.43
C THR A 290 -19.41 10.24 0.08
N SER A 291 -18.20 9.99 0.59
CA SER A 291 -17.02 10.86 0.40
C SER A 291 -16.10 10.45 -0.75
N LEU A 292 -16.42 9.38 -1.49
CA LEU A 292 -15.54 8.87 -2.54
C LEU A 292 -15.39 9.85 -3.70
N THR A 293 -14.15 9.99 -4.16
CA THR A 293 -13.75 10.78 -5.34
C THR A 293 -13.07 9.93 -6.40
N SER A 294 -12.59 8.74 -6.02
CA SER A 294 -12.00 7.75 -6.91
C SER A 294 -12.34 6.34 -6.43
N ILE A 295 -12.79 5.47 -7.35
CA ILE A 295 -13.07 4.07 -7.06
C ILE A 295 -12.60 3.15 -8.21
N THR A 296 -12.01 2.01 -7.90
CA THR A 296 -11.72 0.95 -8.89
C THR A 296 -12.45 -0.34 -8.51
N LEU A 297 -13.06 -0.99 -9.50
CA LEU A 297 -13.97 -2.14 -9.36
C LEU A 297 -13.82 -3.16 -10.51
N SER A 298 -13.00 -2.86 -11.52
CA SER A 298 -12.75 -3.73 -12.68
C SER A 298 -12.08 -5.05 -12.30
N GLY A 299 -12.27 -6.09 -13.11
CA GLY A 299 -11.70 -7.42 -12.84
C GLY A 299 -12.28 -8.12 -11.60
N ASN A 300 -13.53 -7.80 -11.24
CA ASN A 300 -14.36 -8.57 -10.31
C ASN A 300 -15.33 -9.49 -11.07
N GLU A 301 -15.94 -10.44 -10.37
CA GLU A 301 -16.82 -11.47 -10.95
C GLU A 301 -18.30 -11.04 -10.99
N TRP A 302 -18.58 -9.82 -11.46
CA TRP A 302 -19.90 -9.19 -11.38
C TRP A 302 -21.04 -10.05 -11.97
N GLU A 303 -22.05 -10.35 -11.15
CA GLU A 303 -23.27 -11.06 -11.52
C GLU A 303 -24.33 -10.05 -11.98
N CYS A 304 -24.49 -9.92 -13.30
CA CYS A 304 -25.47 -9.04 -13.93
C CYS A 304 -26.88 -9.65 -13.92
N SER A 305 -27.39 -9.87 -12.71
CA SER A 305 -28.78 -10.15 -12.38
C SER A 305 -29.40 -8.94 -11.65
N ARG A 306 -30.57 -9.10 -11.01
CA ARG A 306 -31.21 -8.01 -10.24
C ARG A 306 -30.34 -7.51 -9.07
N ASN A 307 -29.36 -8.30 -8.63
CA ASN A 307 -28.42 -7.92 -7.56
C ASN A 307 -27.50 -6.75 -7.96
N VAL A 308 -27.22 -6.57 -9.26
CA VAL A 308 -26.32 -5.49 -9.74
C VAL A 308 -27.00 -4.11 -9.74
N CYS A 309 -28.33 -4.04 -9.62
CA CYS A 309 -29.12 -2.81 -9.79
C CYS A 309 -28.74 -1.69 -8.81
N ALA A 310 -28.43 -2.03 -7.56
CA ALA A 310 -27.96 -1.09 -6.55
C ALA A 310 -26.63 -0.43 -6.99
N LEU A 311 -25.67 -1.26 -7.42
CA LEU A 311 -24.37 -0.82 -7.92
C LEU A 311 -24.50 -0.01 -9.21
N ALA A 312 -25.32 -0.44 -10.17
CA ALA A 312 -25.56 0.28 -11.41
C ALA A 312 -26.18 1.68 -11.18
N SER A 313 -27.16 1.77 -10.29
CA SER A 313 -27.77 3.04 -9.86
C SER A 313 -26.73 3.96 -9.21
N TRP A 314 -25.90 3.45 -8.31
CA TRP A 314 -24.81 4.21 -7.68
C TRP A 314 -23.79 4.70 -8.72
N LEU A 315 -23.35 3.81 -9.63
CA LEU A 315 -22.37 4.10 -10.69
C LEU A 315 -22.85 5.15 -11.69
N SER A 316 -24.15 5.20 -12.00
CA SER A 316 -24.73 6.20 -12.90
C SER A 316 -24.74 7.61 -12.30
N ASN A 317 -24.83 7.71 -10.97
CA ASN A 317 -24.84 8.98 -10.23
C ASN A 317 -23.43 9.44 -9.81
N PHE A 318 -22.47 8.52 -9.71
CA PHE A 318 -21.11 8.80 -9.24
C PHE A 318 -20.33 9.73 -10.18
N GLN A 319 -19.99 10.93 -9.69
CA GLN A 319 -19.26 11.97 -10.44
C GLN A 319 -17.73 11.90 -10.29
N GLY A 320 -17.22 10.92 -9.53
CA GLY A 320 -15.78 10.74 -9.30
C GLY A 320 -15.05 10.00 -10.42
N HIS A 321 -13.75 9.79 -10.23
CA HIS A 321 -12.96 8.95 -11.14
C HIS A 321 -13.29 7.47 -10.91
N ARG A 322 -13.61 6.75 -12.00
CA ARG A 322 -13.82 5.30 -11.98
C ARG A 322 -13.17 4.63 -13.19
N ASP A 323 -13.05 3.30 -13.11
CA ASP A 323 -12.63 2.48 -14.24
C ASP A 323 -13.51 2.71 -15.48
N SER A 324 -12.93 2.60 -16.67
CA SER A 324 -13.59 2.96 -17.93
C SER A 324 -14.65 1.96 -18.41
N ALA A 325 -14.61 0.73 -17.90
CA ALA A 325 -15.60 -0.32 -18.16
C ALA A 325 -15.61 -1.30 -16.98
N LEU A 326 -16.81 -1.73 -16.57
CA LEU A 326 -17.02 -2.75 -15.54
C LEU A 326 -17.82 -3.88 -16.18
N GLN A 327 -17.15 -4.99 -16.50
CA GLN A 327 -17.75 -6.06 -17.28
C GLN A 327 -18.50 -7.07 -16.41
N CYS A 328 -19.64 -7.55 -16.90
CA CYS A 328 -20.35 -8.69 -16.34
C CYS A 328 -19.52 -9.97 -16.50
N SER A 329 -19.45 -10.78 -15.44
CA SER A 329 -18.86 -12.12 -15.46
C SER A 329 -19.92 -13.19 -15.74
N SER A 330 -21.13 -12.99 -15.21
CA SER A 330 -22.28 -13.89 -15.33
C SER A 330 -23.60 -13.09 -15.41
N PRO A 331 -24.72 -13.70 -15.86
CA PRO A 331 -24.81 -14.99 -16.55
C PRO A 331 -24.17 -14.95 -17.94
N ASP A 332 -23.96 -16.11 -18.57
CA ASP A 332 -23.34 -16.28 -19.89
C ASP A 332 -23.94 -15.36 -20.98
N THR A 333 -25.22 -15.00 -20.86
CA THR A 333 -25.92 -14.11 -21.82
C THR A 333 -25.48 -12.65 -21.74
N ALA A 334 -24.90 -12.21 -20.62
CA ALA A 334 -24.42 -10.84 -20.40
C ALA A 334 -22.88 -10.78 -20.29
N GLN A 335 -22.18 -11.92 -20.29
CA GLN A 335 -20.76 -11.99 -20.02
C GLN A 335 -19.92 -11.13 -21.00
N GLY A 336 -19.12 -10.22 -20.45
CA GLY A 336 -18.27 -9.30 -21.21
C GLY A 336 -18.90 -7.95 -21.56
N GLU A 337 -20.22 -7.80 -21.45
CA GLU A 337 -20.91 -6.50 -21.57
C GLU A 337 -20.60 -5.60 -20.36
N ASP A 338 -20.66 -4.27 -20.52
CA ASP A 338 -20.58 -3.36 -19.36
C ASP A 338 -21.85 -3.46 -18.51
N ILE A 339 -21.72 -3.37 -17.18
CA ILE A 339 -22.84 -3.42 -16.23
C ILE A 339 -23.96 -2.44 -16.60
N LEU A 340 -23.63 -1.21 -16.99
CA LEU A 340 -24.64 -0.19 -17.30
C LEU A 340 -25.39 -0.51 -18.61
N ASP A 341 -24.66 -1.00 -19.61
CA ASP A 341 -25.22 -1.40 -20.90
C ASP A 341 -26.06 -2.68 -20.75
N ALA A 342 -25.62 -3.66 -19.96
CA ALA A 342 -26.34 -4.88 -19.64
C ALA A 342 -27.64 -4.61 -18.88
N VAL A 343 -27.63 -3.71 -17.88
CA VAL A 343 -28.85 -3.31 -17.15
C VAL A 343 -29.90 -2.72 -18.09
N TYR A 344 -29.49 -1.91 -19.06
CA TYR A 344 -30.39 -1.35 -20.08
C TYR A 344 -30.86 -2.40 -21.10
N ALA A 345 -29.93 -3.16 -21.68
CA ALA A 345 -30.21 -4.11 -22.76
C ALA A 345 -31.08 -5.30 -22.32
N PHE A 346 -30.92 -5.77 -21.07
CA PHE A 346 -31.68 -6.90 -20.52
C PHE A 346 -32.80 -6.48 -19.55
N GLN A 347 -33.06 -5.17 -19.42
CA GLN A 347 -34.11 -4.60 -18.54
C GLN A 347 -34.04 -5.10 -17.07
N LEU A 348 -32.83 -5.37 -16.57
CA LEU A 348 -32.59 -6.10 -15.30
C LEU A 348 -33.21 -5.43 -14.06
N CYS A 349 -33.39 -4.11 -14.13
CA CYS A 349 -33.79 -3.26 -13.01
C CYS A 349 -35.16 -2.60 -13.21
N GLU A 350 -35.90 -2.98 -14.25
CA GLU A 350 -37.31 -2.61 -14.36
C GLU A 350 -38.12 -3.39 -13.32
N ASP A 351 -39.08 -2.72 -12.68
CA ASP A 351 -40.03 -3.41 -11.81
C ASP A 351 -40.94 -4.32 -12.64
N ALA A 352 -41.16 -5.54 -12.16
CA ALA A 352 -42.05 -6.47 -12.80
C ALA A 352 -43.44 -5.81 -12.96
N PRO A 353 -44.04 -5.82 -14.17
CA PRO A 353 -45.33 -5.17 -14.38
C PRO A 353 -46.37 -5.79 -13.47
N ASP A 354 -47.09 -4.95 -12.73
CA ASP A 354 -48.16 -5.34 -11.84
C ASP A 354 -49.17 -6.25 -12.56
N ILE A 355 -49.19 -7.54 -12.24
CA ILE A 355 -50.19 -8.49 -12.74
C ILE A 355 -51.49 -8.32 -11.93
N THR A 356 -52.02 -7.10 -11.91
CA THR A 356 -53.27 -6.73 -11.21
C THR A 356 -54.22 -5.87 -12.06
N THR A 357 -54.15 -5.98 -13.40
CA THR A 357 -55.26 -5.57 -14.29
C THR A 357 -55.76 -6.70 -15.18
N GLN A 358 -56.16 -7.83 -14.56
CA GLN A 358 -57.18 -8.67 -15.19
C GLN A 358 -58.52 -7.92 -15.17
N THR A 359 -58.91 -7.39 -16.33
CA THR A 359 -60.21 -6.77 -16.56
C THR A 359 -61.33 -7.79 -16.42
N PHE A 360 -61.87 -7.96 -15.21
CA PHE A 360 -63.14 -8.65 -15.00
C PHE A 360 -64.30 -7.76 -15.47
N THR A 361 -64.78 -8.02 -16.69
CA THR A 361 -66.05 -7.48 -17.18
C THR A 361 -67.21 -8.06 -16.37
N SER A 362 -67.79 -7.25 -15.48
CA SER A 362 -69.02 -7.60 -14.76
C SER A 362 -70.27 -7.16 -15.54
N PRO A 363 -71.25 -8.04 -15.79
CA PRO A 363 -72.53 -7.65 -16.36
C PRO A 363 -73.43 -6.98 -15.29
N ARG A 364 -74.10 -5.90 -15.68
CA ARG A 364 -75.11 -5.21 -14.86
C ARG A 364 -76.29 -6.14 -14.53
N ASP A 365 -76.84 -6.05 -13.32
CA ASP A 365 -78.29 -5.91 -13.19
C ASP A 365 -78.78 -5.22 -11.88
N ARG A 366 -79.92 -4.51 -12.02
CA ARG A 366 -80.95 -4.12 -11.03
C ARG A 366 -80.60 -3.42 -9.70
N ALA A 367 -80.65 -2.08 -9.78
CA ALA A 367 -81.59 -1.19 -9.08
C ALA A 367 -82.36 -1.65 -7.81
N HIS A 368 -82.17 -0.90 -6.73
CA HIS A 368 -83.15 -0.18 -5.88
C HIS A 368 -82.28 0.75 -5.00
N GLY A 369 -82.51 2.03 -4.77
CA GLY A 369 -83.74 2.82 -4.64
C GLY A 369 -83.68 3.49 -3.26
N TYR A 370 -83.82 4.82 -3.19
CA TYR A 370 -84.37 5.66 -2.09
C TYR A 370 -83.82 7.09 -2.16
N ILE A 371 -84.69 8.03 -1.75
CA ILE A 371 -84.60 9.48 -1.86
C ILE A 371 -84.27 10.04 -0.47
N TYR A 372 -83.60 11.21 -0.34
CA TYR A 372 -84.08 12.36 0.45
C TYR A 372 -83.12 13.57 0.41
N GLU A 373 -83.66 14.69 -0.10
CA GLU A 373 -83.47 16.13 0.22
C GLU A 373 -82.08 16.78 0.49
N GLY A 374 -81.99 18.08 0.11
CA GLY A 374 -80.82 18.96 0.32
C GLY A 374 -80.88 19.73 1.66
N PRO A 375 -80.66 21.08 1.75
CA PRO A 375 -80.45 22.05 0.66
C PRO A 375 -79.43 23.21 0.93
N THR A 376 -79.10 24.02 -0.11
CA THR A 376 -78.73 25.48 -0.06
C THR A 376 -77.47 25.96 0.73
N ARG A 377 -76.82 27.13 0.52
CA ARG A 377 -76.84 28.25 -0.47
C ARG A 377 -75.55 29.12 -0.31
N SER A 378 -75.09 29.78 -1.39
CA SER A 378 -74.69 31.22 -1.50
C SER A 378 -73.62 31.85 -0.54
N ALA A 379 -72.84 32.91 -0.85
CA ALA A 379 -72.15 33.48 -2.05
C ALA A 379 -71.50 34.83 -1.64
N TYR A 380 -70.74 35.49 -2.54
CA TYR A 380 -70.28 36.92 -2.52
C TYR A 380 -69.13 37.29 -1.54
N ASP A 381 -68.23 38.26 -1.81
CA ASP A 381 -68.01 39.07 -3.03
C ASP A 381 -66.57 39.63 -3.20
N LEU A 382 -66.36 40.31 -4.34
CA LEU A 382 -65.17 41.01 -4.88
C LEU A 382 -64.59 42.19 -4.07
N LEU A 383 -63.33 42.56 -4.35
CA LEU A 383 -62.97 43.89 -4.91
C LEU A 383 -61.50 44.00 -5.39
N GLU A 384 -61.29 44.75 -6.48
CA GLU A 384 -60.00 45.04 -7.14
C GLU A 384 -59.39 46.39 -6.69
N THR A 385 -58.12 46.68 -7.01
CA THR A 385 -57.75 47.80 -7.93
C THR A 385 -56.25 47.85 -8.30
N GLU A 386 -55.95 48.53 -9.42
CA GLU A 386 -54.68 48.50 -10.15
C GLU A 386 -53.62 49.56 -9.73
N GLY A 387 -52.40 49.44 -10.26
CA GLY A 387 -51.44 50.54 -10.42
C GLY A 387 -50.43 50.25 -11.55
N ARG A 388 -50.35 51.10 -12.59
CA ARG A 388 -49.68 50.81 -13.86
C ARG A 388 -48.80 51.97 -14.35
N GLY A 389 -47.67 51.64 -15.00
CA GLY A 389 -46.84 52.54 -15.81
C GLY A 389 -45.36 52.16 -15.75
N LEU A 390 -44.52 52.37 -16.75
CA LEU A 390 -44.63 52.73 -18.17
C LEU A 390 -43.22 52.45 -18.76
N ALA A 391 -43.07 52.13 -20.05
CA ALA A 391 -41.78 51.72 -20.62
C ALA A 391 -40.98 52.88 -21.25
N THR A 392 -39.65 52.85 -21.16
CA THR A 392 -38.73 53.54 -22.08
C THR A 392 -37.52 52.67 -22.39
N SER A 393 -37.01 52.80 -23.62
CA SER A 393 -35.97 51.97 -24.21
C SER A 393 -34.54 52.43 -23.88
N SER A 394 -33.61 51.49 -23.82
CA SER A 394 -32.21 51.74 -24.18
C SER A 394 -31.61 50.51 -24.89
N PHE A 395 -30.83 50.77 -25.93
CA PHE A 395 -30.20 49.77 -26.79
C PHE A 395 -28.69 49.95 -26.62
N THR A 396 -27.97 48.93 -26.15
CA THR A 396 -26.50 48.96 -26.06
C THR A 396 -25.94 47.70 -26.71
N VAL A 397 -25.28 47.89 -27.86
CA VAL A 397 -24.50 46.86 -28.55
C VAL A 397 -23.13 46.77 -27.90
N THR A 398 -22.70 45.57 -27.51
CA THR A 398 -21.32 45.26 -27.12
C THR A 398 -20.66 44.35 -28.18
N PRO A 399 -19.34 44.48 -28.41
CA PRO A 399 -18.63 43.76 -29.47
C PRO A 399 -18.30 42.30 -29.08
N PRO A 400 -17.98 41.43 -30.07
CA PRO A 400 -17.71 40.02 -29.80
C PRO A 400 -16.30 39.75 -29.24
N ASP A 401 -16.25 38.72 -28.39
CA ASP A 401 -15.12 37.85 -28.03
C ASP A 401 -13.70 38.41 -27.81
N LEU A 402 -13.30 38.42 -26.54
CA LEU A 402 -11.88 38.39 -26.12
C LEU A 402 -11.52 37.11 -25.33
N GLU A 403 -12.44 36.14 -25.18
CA GLU A 403 -12.22 34.91 -24.41
C GLU A 403 -11.69 33.76 -25.29
N SER A 404 -12.11 33.70 -26.56
CA SER A 404 -11.76 32.63 -27.50
C SER A 404 -10.27 32.63 -27.89
N THR A 405 -9.63 33.81 -27.97
CA THR A 405 -8.19 33.93 -28.28
C THR A 405 -7.30 33.37 -27.18
N MET A 406 -7.68 33.53 -25.89
CA MET A 406 -6.84 33.10 -24.78
C MET A 406 -6.83 31.57 -24.58
N GLN A 407 -7.93 30.89 -24.91
CA GLN A 407 -7.97 29.42 -24.88
C GLN A 407 -7.20 28.78 -26.04
N ILE A 408 -7.34 29.31 -27.27
CA ILE A 408 -6.59 28.81 -28.44
C ILE A 408 -5.08 28.92 -28.19
N GLN A 409 -4.60 30.04 -27.64
CA GLN A 409 -3.17 30.22 -27.35
C GLN A 409 -2.64 29.24 -26.29
N LYS A 410 -3.46 28.86 -25.29
CA LYS A 410 -3.09 27.83 -24.29
C LYS A 410 -3.03 26.43 -24.91
N VAL A 411 -3.99 26.06 -25.76
CA VAL A 411 -4.00 24.76 -26.46
C VAL A 411 -2.81 24.63 -27.43
N VAL A 412 -2.49 25.68 -28.19
CA VAL A 412 -1.31 25.72 -29.08
C VAL A 412 -0.01 25.60 -28.27
N THR A 413 0.09 26.24 -27.11
CA THR A 413 1.29 26.14 -26.25
C THR A 413 1.46 24.73 -25.67
N GLY A 414 0.36 24.09 -25.22
CA GLY A 414 0.39 22.72 -24.69
C GLY A 414 0.73 21.66 -25.73
N THR A 415 0.16 21.76 -26.94
CA THR A 415 0.47 20.83 -28.04
C THR A 415 1.91 20.97 -28.52
N MET A 416 2.45 22.19 -28.62
CA MET A 416 3.87 22.41 -28.92
C MET A 416 4.79 21.81 -27.84
N ALA A 417 4.46 21.97 -26.55
CA ALA A 417 5.25 21.40 -25.45
C ALA A 417 5.32 19.86 -25.51
N LEU A 418 4.21 19.19 -25.84
CA LEU A 418 4.18 17.74 -26.04
C LEU A 418 5.03 17.29 -27.25
N ILE A 419 4.97 18.04 -28.36
CA ILE A 419 5.79 17.76 -29.55
C ILE A 419 7.29 17.93 -29.24
N PHE A 420 7.68 18.99 -28.53
CA PHE A 420 9.07 19.17 -28.11
C PHE A 420 9.54 18.08 -27.14
N SER A 421 8.71 17.68 -26.18
CA SER A 421 9.01 16.57 -25.26
C SER A 421 9.23 15.25 -26.03
N PHE A 422 8.34 14.93 -26.98
CA PHE A 422 8.48 13.76 -27.84
C PHE A 422 9.75 13.80 -28.69
N LEU A 423 10.06 14.94 -29.32
CA LEU A 423 11.28 15.13 -30.11
C LEU A 423 12.56 15.00 -29.26
N ILE A 424 12.55 15.46 -28.01
CA ILE A 424 13.68 15.27 -27.07
C ILE A 424 13.85 13.79 -26.73
N VAL A 425 12.77 13.04 -26.48
CA VAL A 425 12.84 11.59 -26.23
C VAL A 425 13.38 10.84 -27.46
N VAL A 426 12.88 11.17 -28.66
CA VAL A 426 13.37 10.57 -29.92
C VAL A 426 14.85 10.91 -30.16
N LEU A 427 15.28 12.15 -29.88
CA LEU A 427 16.68 12.56 -29.99
C LEU A 427 17.56 11.82 -28.97
N MET A 428 17.12 11.68 -27.72
CA MET A 428 17.83 10.90 -26.69
C MET A 428 17.98 9.42 -27.08
N LEU A 429 16.93 8.80 -27.64
CA LEU A 429 16.97 7.44 -28.14
C LEU A 429 17.91 7.30 -29.35
N TYR A 430 17.88 8.26 -30.27
CA TYR A 430 18.78 8.30 -31.44
C TYR A 430 20.25 8.45 -31.02
N VAL A 431 20.55 9.38 -30.11
CA VAL A 431 21.90 9.59 -29.55
C VAL A 431 22.36 8.35 -28.78
N SER A 432 21.51 7.76 -27.94
CA SER A 432 21.84 6.51 -27.22
C SER A 432 22.13 5.35 -28.18
N TRP A 433 21.34 5.21 -29.26
CA TRP A 433 21.54 4.18 -30.27
C TRP A 433 22.84 4.38 -31.07
N LYS A 434 23.19 5.63 -31.39
CA LYS A 434 24.38 5.97 -32.18
C LYS A 434 25.68 5.96 -31.36
N CYS A 435 25.64 6.39 -30.10
CA CYS A 435 26.82 6.46 -29.23
C CYS A 435 27.14 5.15 -28.50
N PHE A 436 26.13 4.29 -28.20
CA PHE A 436 26.33 3.06 -27.43
C PHE A 436 25.76 1.80 -28.12
N PRO A 437 26.25 1.44 -29.33
CA PRO A 437 25.75 0.28 -30.08
C PRO A 437 25.99 -1.08 -29.39
N ALA A 438 26.90 -1.16 -28.39
CA ALA A 438 27.16 -2.37 -27.62
C ALA A 438 26.06 -2.65 -26.58
N GLY A 439 25.63 -1.65 -25.80
CA GLY A 439 24.63 -1.82 -24.73
C GLY A 439 23.26 -2.26 -25.26
N VAL A 440 22.84 -1.72 -26.40
CA VAL A 440 21.56 -2.09 -27.06
C VAL A 440 21.57 -3.55 -27.54
N ARG A 441 22.73 -4.09 -27.95
CA ARG A 441 22.88 -5.51 -28.31
C ARG A 441 22.75 -6.41 -27.08
N GLN A 442 23.31 -6.00 -25.95
CA GLN A 442 23.25 -6.73 -24.68
C GLN A 442 21.82 -6.79 -24.11
N LEU A 443 21.05 -5.70 -24.21
CA LEU A 443 19.61 -5.68 -23.90
C LEU A 443 18.81 -6.65 -24.79
N ARG A 444 19.02 -6.66 -26.11
CA ARG A 444 18.36 -7.63 -27.02
C ARG A 444 18.73 -9.08 -26.70
N GLN A 445 19.97 -9.35 -26.31
CA GLN A 445 20.41 -10.68 -25.87
C GLN A 445 19.77 -11.10 -24.53
N CYS A 446 19.57 -10.17 -23.59
CA CYS A 446 18.88 -10.44 -22.33
C CYS A 446 17.40 -10.82 -22.56
N PHE A 447 16.65 -10.02 -23.32
CA PHE A 447 15.25 -10.30 -23.64
C PHE A 447 15.05 -11.61 -24.41
N THR A 448 15.95 -11.93 -25.36
CA THR A 448 15.87 -13.21 -26.09
C THR A 448 16.24 -14.41 -25.21
N SER A 449 17.16 -14.25 -24.27
CA SER A 449 17.49 -15.28 -23.26
C SER A 449 16.33 -15.54 -22.30
N GLN A 450 15.67 -14.50 -21.79
CA GLN A 450 14.47 -14.64 -20.94
C GLN A 450 13.33 -15.35 -21.70
N ARG A 451 13.04 -14.97 -22.95
CA ARG A 451 12.02 -15.66 -23.77
C ARG A 451 12.34 -17.14 -24.02
N ARG A 452 13.62 -17.51 -24.17
CA ARG A 452 14.03 -18.92 -24.28
C ARG A 452 13.79 -19.68 -22.97
N LYS A 453 14.20 -19.12 -21.82
CA LYS A 453 13.95 -19.73 -20.49
C LYS A 453 12.46 -19.91 -20.21
N GLN A 454 11.62 -18.96 -20.62
CA GLN A 454 10.16 -19.04 -20.42
C GLN A 454 9.52 -20.15 -21.27
N LYS A 455 9.88 -20.26 -22.56
CA LYS A 455 9.44 -21.40 -23.40
C LYS A 455 9.93 -22.76 -22.90
N GLN A 456 11.14 -22.82 -22.35
CA GLN A 456 11.70 -24.06 -21.81
C GLN A 456 10.99 -24.53 -20.53
N LYS A 457 10.56 -23.60 -19.66
CA LYS A 457 9.68 -23.91 -18.52
C LYS A 457 8.31 -24.45 -18.96
N GLN A 458 7.67 -23.83 -19.96
CA GLN A 458 6.38 -24.29 -20.48
C GLN A 458 6.48 -25.70 -21.09
N ALA A 459 7.56 -26.00 -21.83
CA ALA A 459 7.80 -27.34 -22.38
C ALA A 459 8.01 -28.41 -21.28
N MET A 460 8.74 -28.09 -20.19
CA MET A 460 8.87 -29.02 -19.06
C MET A 460 7.55 -29.27 -18.34
N GLN A 461 6.69 -28.26 -18.20
CA GLN A 461 5.37 -28.43 -17.58
C GLN A 461 4.45 -29.32 -18.42
N GLN A 462 4.47 -29.22 -19.74
CA GLN A 462 3.68 -30.10 -20.63
C GLN A 462 4.14 -31.56 -20.58
N ILE A 463 5.44 -31.82 -20.43
CA ILE A 463 5.97 -33.19 -20.30
C ILE A 463 5.57 -33.81 -18.94
N ALA A 464 5.61 -33.02 -17.87
CA ALA A 464 5.21 -33.48 -16.53
C ALA A 464 3.71 -33.86 -16.43
N THR A 465 2.86 -33.30 -17.29
CA THR A 465 1.41 -33.61 -17.33
C THR A 465 1.04 -34.85 -18.16
N MET A 466 1.98 -35.53 -18.83
CA MET A 466 1.68 -36.67 -19.72
C MET A 466 2.07 -38.05 -19.18
N THR A 467 2.61 -38.17 -17.96
CA THR A 467 3.05 -39.45 -17.39
C THR A 467 2.28 -39.83 -16.12
N THR A 468 1.16 -40.52 -16.28
CA THR A 468 0.46 -41.26 -15.23
C THR A 468 0.72 -42.77 -15.37
N PRO A 469 1.16 -43.47 -14.31
CA PRO A 469 0.97 -44.90 -14.16
C PRO A 469 -0.11 -45.24 -13.12
N GLU A 470 -0.92 -46.23 -13.45
CA GLU A 470 -2.08 -46.74 -12.70
C GLU A 470 -1.73 -47.85 -11.68
N TYR A 471 -2.63 -48.02 -10.69
CA TYR A 471 -2.93 -49.24 -9.88
C TYR A 471 -1.81 -50.20 -9.43
N TYR A 472 -1.76 -50.52 -8.12
CA TYR A 472 -2.46 -51.69 -7.52
C TYR A 472 -2.19 -51.78 -5.99
N VAL A 473 -3.03 -52.53 -5.25
CA VAL A 473 -2.93 -52.72 -3.78
C VAL A 473 -2.59 -54.17 -3.46
N ASP A 474 -1.69 -54.44 -2.50
CA ASP A 474 -1.72 -55.70 -1.75
C ASP A 474 -1.17 -55.57 -0.32
N TYR A 475 -1.53 -56.52 0.54
CA TYR A 475 -1.44 -56.46 2.00
C TYR A 475 -0.97 -57.81 2.56
N LYS A 476 0.14 -57.84 3.35
CA LYS A 476 0.29 -58.63 4.60
C LYS A 476 1.68 -58.50 5.28
N PRO A 477 1.83 -58.91 6.56
CA PRO A 477 2.90 -58.44 7.46
C PRO A 477 3.91 -59.52 7.91
N ASN A 478 5.00 -59.11 8.59
CA ASN A 478 5.40 -59.58 9.95
C ASN A 478 6.76 -59.04 10.42
N HIS A 479 6.91 -58.95 11.77
CA HIS A 479 8.07 -59.30 12.63
C HIS A 479 9.43 -59.71 11.98
N ILE A 480 10.64 -59.48 12.56
CA ILE A 480 11.03 -59.43 14.00
C ILE A 480 12.46 -58.83 14.23
N GLU A 481 12.71 -58.32 15.45
CA GLU A 481 13.98 -58.15 16.23
C GLU A 481 15.28 -57.51 15.68
N GLY A 482 15.99 -56.78 16.57
CA GLY A 482 17.34 -56.27 16.28
C GLY A 482 18.00 -55.26 17.25
N ALA A 483 17.73 -55.36 18.58
CA ALA A 483 18.64 -55.05 19.71
C ALA A 483 19.50 -53.74 19.75
N LEU A 484 19.24 -52.81 20.70
CA LEU A 484 19.96 -52.58 21.99
C LEU A 484 21.34 -51.88 21.84
N VAL A 485 21.74 -50.85 22.62
CA VAL A 485 21.77 -50.70 24.10
C VAL A 485 21.57 -49.21 24.50
N ILE A 486 20.52 -48.81 25.25
CA ILE A 486 20.43 -48.47 26.72
C ILE A 486 21.53 -47.50 27.25
N ILE A 487 21.22 -46.29 27.75
CA ILE A 487 21.10 -45.87 29.19
C ILE A 487 20.93 -44.32 29.17
N ASN A 488 20.12 -43.57 29.94
CA ASN A 488 18.95 -43.74 30.85
C ASN A 488 18.09 -42.43 30.71
N GLU A 489 16.77 -42.36 30.93
CA GLU A 489 15.96 -42.32 32.18
C GLU A 489 16.40 -41.25 33.22
N PHE A 490 15.57 -40.37 33.80
CA PHE A 490 14.10 -40.17 33.91
C PHE A 490 13.76 -38.66 33.77
N GLY A 491 12.53 -38.18 33.57
CA GLY A 491 11.20 -38.84 33.50
C GLY A 491 10.11 -37.87 33.01
N SER A 492 8.91 -38.38 32.74
CA SER A 492 7.86 -37.76 31.92
C SER A 492 6.67 -37.18 32.71
N CYS A 493 5.91 -36.27 32.07
CA CYS A 493 4.47 -36.15 32.28
C CYS A 493 3.76 -35.88 30.93
N THR A 494 2.83 -36.75 30.56
CA THR A 494 1.93 -36.62 29.41
C THR A 494 0.54 -36.15 29.85
N CYS A 495 -0.13 -35.29 29.07
CA CYS A 495 -1.58 -35.11 29.14
C CYS A 495 -2.24 -35.49 27.79
N GLN A 496 -3.40 -36.12 27.89
CA GLN A 496 -4.09 -36.80 26.79
C GLN A 496 -4.96 -35.84 25.97
N GLN A 497 -5.10 -36.12 24.66
CA GLN A 497 -6.27 -35.67 23.90
C GLN A 497 -7.48 -36.56 24.23
N GLN A 498 -8.64 -35.94 24.41
CA GLN A 498 -9.94 -36.60 24.24
C GLN A 498 -10.93 -35.66 23.51
N PRO A 499 -11.97 -36.19 22.84
CA PRO A 499 -12.73 -35.46 21.82
C PRO A 499 -14.10 -34.91 22.26
N SER A 500 -14.54 -33.85 21.58
CA SER A 500 -15.93 -33.44 21.24
C SER A 500 -17.05 -33.48 22.29
N ARG A 501 -17.71 -32.33 22.50
CA ARG A 501 -19.14 -32.10 22.13
C ARG A 501 -19.60 -30.65 22.30
N GLU A 502 -20.69 -30.30 21.62
CA GLU A 502 -21.35 -28.98 21.59
C GLU A 502 -22.20 -28.70 22.83
N CYS A 503 -22.45 -27.42 23.13
CA CYS A 503 -23.79 -26.83 23.36
C CYS A 503 -23.71 -25.30 23.65
N GLU A 504 -24.83 -24.61 23.42
CA GLU A 504 -25.04 -23.15 23.50
C GLU A 504 -25.08 -22.61 24.94
N VAL A 505 -24.67 -21.35 25.15
CA VAL A 505 -25.54 -20.15 25.39
C VAL A 505 -24.79 -18.90 24.93
#